data_AF-A0A7X8X8Y0-F1
#
_entry.id   AF-A0A7X8X8Y0-F1
#
_cell.length_a   1.000
_cell.length_b   1.000
_cell.length_c   1.000
_cell.angle_alpha   90.00
_cell.angle_beta   90.00
_cell.angle_gamma   90.00
#
_symmetry.space_group_name_H-M   'P 1'
#
loop_
_entity.id
_entity.type
_entity.pdbx_description
1 polymer ?
#
loop_
_entity_poly.entity_id
_entity_poly.type
_entity_poly.pdbx_seq_one_letter_code
_entity_poly.pdbx_strand_id
1 'polypeptide(L)' 'MMFEYCVLIDKENYGTVVKADGPKQYRYEKDRGWVRSGILLDYQMPSGPKLGMYKDITEQEALEMIEHL' A
#
# COMPACT_ATOMS: atom_id res chain seq x y z
N MET A 1 6.40 14.33 10.01
CA MET A 1 5.63 13.07 9.87
C MET A 1 6.29 12.31 8.73
N MET A 2 6.65 11.04 8.95
CA MET A 2 7.33 10.19 7.97
C MET A 2 6.35 9.10 7.59
N PHE A 3 5.96 9.02 6.32
CA PHE A 3 5.11 7.94 5.85
C PHE A 3 5.96 6.71 5.54
N GLU A 4 5.45 5.53 5.89
CA GLU A 4 5.94 4.26 5.37
C GLU A 4 5.19 3.93 4.10
N TYR A 5 5.88 3.40 3.09
CA TYR A 5 5.29 3.07 1.79
C TYR A 5 5.52 1.60 1.45
N CYS A 6 4.51 0.97 0.85
CA CYS A 6 4.62 -0.37 0.31
C CYS A 6 3.75 -0.55 -0.94
N VAL A 7 4.07 -1.54 -1.75
CA VAL A 7 3.24 -2.00 -2.87
C VAL A 7 2.71 -3.41 -2.60
N LEU A 8 1.42 -3.63 -2.89
CA LEU A 8 0.79 -4.93 -2.76
C LEU A 8 1.15 -5.82 -3.95
N ILE A 9 1.52 -7.08 -3.69
CA ILE A 9 1.98 -8.04 -4.71
C ILE A 9 1.07 -9.27 -4.83
N ASP A 10 -0.06 -9.28 -4.12
CA ASP A 10 -1.09 -10.29 -4.32
C ASP A 10 -1.83 -10.09 -5.64
N LYS A 11 -2.45 -11.15 -6.17
CA LYS A 11 -3.14 -11.11 -7.47
C LYS A 11 -4.30 -10.11 -7.52
N GLU A 12 -5.02 -9.92 -6.43
CA GLU A 12 -6.24 -9.10 -6.41
C GLU A 12 -5.91 -7.60 -6.37
N ASN A 13 -4.86 -7.22 -5.63
CA ASN A 13 -4.50 -5.82 -5.43
C ASN A 13 -3.12 -5.47 -6.03
N TYR A 14 -2.64 -6.27 -6.97
CA TYR A 14 -1.30 -6.14 -7.55
C TYR A 14 -0.99 -4.72 -8.01
N GLY A 15 0.14 -4.18 -7.55
CA GLY A 15 0.60 -2.84 -7.92
C GLY A 15 -0.07 -1.70 -7.14
N THR A 16 -1.00 -2.00 -6.22
CA THR A 16 -1.60 -0.97 -5.36
C THR A 16 -0.55 -0.39 -4.43
N VAL A 17 -0.30 0.91 -4.56
CA VAL A 17 0.58 1.65 -3.67
C VAL A 17 -0.19 2.02 -2.40
N VAL A 18 0.41 1.75 -1.25
CA VAL A 18 -0.13 2.03 0.07
C VAL A 18 0.87 2.87 0.85
N LYS A 19 0.36 3.85 1.62
CA LYS A 19 1.16 4.60 2.59
C LYS A 19 0.54 4.56 3.98
N ALA A 20 1.37 4.57 5.01
CA ALA A 20 0.95 4.53 6.40
C ALA A 20 1.63 5.62 7.24
N ASP A 21 0.86 6.23 8.15
CA ASP A 21 1.31 7.10 9.24
C ASP A 21 0.75 6.51 10.54
N GLY A 22 1.53 5.61 11.14
CA GLY A 22 1.11 4.77 12.26
C GLY A 22 -0.19 4.02 11.94
N PRO A 23 -1.30 4.24 12.69
CA PRO A 23 -2.57 3.54 12.45
C PRO A 23 -3.33 4.08 11.23
N LYS A 24 -2.86 5.15 10.58
CA LYS A 24 -3.54 5.75 9.43
C LYS A 24 -2.95 5.22 8.13
N GLN A 25 -3.69 4.36 7.45
CA GLN A 25 -3.28 3.79 6.18
C GLN A 25 -4.12 4.34 5.02
N TYR A 26 -3.51 4.45 3.85
CA TYR A 26 -4.15 4.99 2.66
C TYR A 26 -3.69 4.16 1.46
N ARG A 27 -4.62 3.79 0.59
CA ARG A 27 -4.30 3.22 -0.72
C ARG A 27 -4.44 4.29 -1.79
N TYR A 28 -3.61 4.21 -2.82
CA TYR A 28 -3.77 5.08 -3.98
C TYR A 28 -4.83 4.52 -4.93
N GLU A 29 -5.75 5.38 -5.37
CA GLU A 29 -6.74 5.08 -6.40
C GLU A 29 -6.59 6.13 -7.52
N LYS A 30 -6.39 5.71 -8.76
CA LYS A 30 -6.07 6.59 -9.90
C LYS A 30 -6.99 7.80 -10.02
N ASP A 31 -8.30 7.60 -9.89
CA ASP A 31 -9.30 8.66 -10.07
C ASP A 31 -9.59 9.48 -8.80
N ARG A 32 -9.11 9.02 -7.63
CA ARG A 32 -9.49 9.58 -6.32
C ARG A 32 -8.30 10.01 -5.46
N GLY A 33 -7.08 9.70 -5.88
CA GLY A 33 -5.87 9.90 -5.11
C GLY A 33 -5.80 8.99 -3.87
N TRP A 34 -5.28 9.52 -2.77
CA TRP A 34 -5.12 8.79 -1.53
C TRP A 34 -6.45 8.59 -0.79
N VAL A 35 -6.93 7.35 -0.73
CA VAL A 35 -8.17 6.98 -0.04
C VAL A 35 -7.84 6.27 1.27
N ARG A 36 -8.44 6.73 2.38
CA ARG A 36 -8.26 6.12 3.70
C ARG A 36 -8.72 4.66 3.66
N SER A 37 -7.87 3.75 4.14
CA SER A 37 -8.12 2.32 4.13
C SER A 37 -7.56 1.66 5.38
N GLY A 38 -7.93 0.40 5.61
CA GLY A 38 -7.30 -0.51 6.58
C GLY A 38 -6.63 -1.71 5.89
N ILE A 39 -6.34 -1.58 4.58
CA ILE A 39 -5.97 -2.70 3.73
C ILE A 39 -4.78 -3.51 4.27
N LEU A 40 -3.78 -2.90 4.91
CA LEU A 40 -2.61 -3.65 5.41
C LEU A 40 -2.93 -4.61 6.55
N LEU A 41 -4.09 -4.49 7.20
CA LEU A 41 -4.51 -5.45 8.23
C LEU A 41 -4.53 -6.88 7.67
N ASP A 42 -5.00 -7.07 6.43
CA ASP A 42 -5.04 -8.39 5.80
C ASP A 42 -3.64 -8.94 5.45
N TYR A 43 -2.67 -8.03 5.26
CA TYR A 43 -1.30 -8.34 4.84
C TYR A 43 -0.34 -8.49 6.02
N GLN A 44 -0.74 -8.02 7.19
CA GLN A 44 0.01 -8.09 8.44
C GLN A 44 -0.60 -9.08 9.43
N MET A 45 -1.79 -9.63 9.14
CA MET A 45 -2.44 -10.65 9.96
C MET A 45 -1.61 -11.95 9.94
N PRO A 46 -1.07 -12.42 11.09
CA PRO A 46 -0.16 -13.57 11.11
C PRO A 46 -0.72 -14.90 10.60
N SER A 47 -2.04 -15.07 10.58
CA SER A 47 -2.72 -16.25 10.04
C SER A 47 -3.46 -15.98 8.73
N GLY A 48 -3.28 -14.78 8.16
CA GLY A 48 -3.99 -14.34 6.96
C GLY A 48 -3.36 -14.90 5.68
N PRO A 49 -4.18 -15.18 4.64
CA PRO A 49 -3.68 -15.71 3.37
C PRO A 49 -2.82 -14.70 2.58
N LYS A 50 -2.88 -13.42 2.95
CA LYS A 50 -2.12 -12.32 2.33
C LYS A 50 -0.89 -11.91 3.16
N LEU A 51 -0.57 -12.63 4.22
CA LEU A 51 0.58 -12.30 5.09
C LEU A 51 1.86 -12.14 4.26
N GLY A 52 2.49 -10.97 4.37
CA GLY A 52 3.74 -10.67 3.67
C GLY A 52 3.60 -10.49 2.15
N MET A 53 2.38 -10.43 1.60
CA MET A 53 2.16 -10.17 0.16
C MET A 53 2.24 -8.68 -0.19
N TYR A 54 3.29 -8.03 0.28
CA TYR A 54 3.64 -6.65 -0.05
C TYR A 54 5.17 -6.50 -0.11
N LYS A 55 5.63 -5.40 -0.69
CA LYS A 55 7.05 -5.00 -0.66
C LYS A 55 7.14 -3.58 -0.15
N ASP A 56 8.03 -3.35 0.80
CA ASP A 56 8.39 -1.99 1.22
C ASP A 56 9.05 -1.27 0.07
N ILE A 57 8.69 0.00 -0.11
CA ILE A 57 9.23 0.88 -1.13
C ILE A 57 9.52 2.24 -0.50
N THR A 58 10.35 3.02 -1.16
CA THR A 58 10.59 4.42 -0.83
C THR A 58 9.42 5.29 -1.28
N GLU A 59 9.33 6.51 -0.73
CA GLU A 59 8.40 7.52 -1.21
C GLU A 59 8.63 7.85 -2.69
N GLN A 60 9.88 7.90 -3.13
CA GLN A 60 10.21 8.17 -4.53
C GLN A 60 9.69 7.07 -5.46
N GLU A 61 9.93 5.80 -5.14
CA GLU A 61 9.40 4.67 -5.90
C GLU A 61 7.86 4.68 -5.94
N ALA A 62 7.22 5.03 -4.81
CA ALA A 62 5.77 5.17 -4.76
C ALA A 62 5.26 6.24 -5.73
N LEU A 63 5.93 7.39 -5.81
CA LEU A 63 5.58 8.47 -6.73
C LEU A 63 5.79 8.07 -8.19
N GLU A 64 6.93 7.45 -8.52
CA GLU A 64 7.23 6.95 -9.86
C GLU A 64 6.18 5.93 -10.32
N MET A 65 5.78 5.00 -9.44
CA MET A 65 4.71 4.04 -9.74
C MET A 65 3.38 4.74 -10.02
N ILE A 66 3.01 5.73 -9.20
CA ILE A 66 1.75 6.46 -9.31
C ILE A 66 1.66 7.26 -10.62
N GLU A 67 2.77 7.84 -11.07
CA GLU A 67 2.83 8.56 -12.36
C GLU A 67 2.55 7.65 -13.57
N HIS A 68 2.74 6.34 -13.41
CA HIS A 68 2.56 5.33 -14.46
C HIS A 68 1.26 4.50 -14.31
N LEU A 69 0.38 4.82 -13.34
CA LEU A 69 -0.90 4.13 -13.13
C LEU A 69 -2.01 4.57 -14.09
#